data_AF-A0A955XZY5-F1
#
_entry.id   AF-A0A955XZY5-F1
#
_cell.length_a   1.000
_cell.length_b   1.000
_cell.length_c   1.000
_cell.angle_alpha   90.00
_cell.angle_beta   90.00
_cell.angle_gamma   90.00
#
_symmetry.space_group_name_H-M   'P 1'
#
loop_
_entity.id
_entity.type
_entity.pdbx_description
1 polymer ?
#
loop_
_entity_poly.entity_id
_entity_poly.type
_entity_poly.pdbx_seq_one_letter_code
_entity_poly.pdbx_strand_id
1 'polypeptide(L)'
;MTCANERYALDLCLIEDCVHGSAQAWAELVSRHELDVFYALRNAFRVHHVHATEDLLSELQAEIFFRLVRNDFRRLRKFDGRCSLKHWLKVVSSNFVIDYLRKKR
;
A
#
# COMPACT_ATOMS: atom_id res chain seq x y z
N MET A 1 8.52 -22.05 15.67
CA MET A 1 8.73 -21.91 14.22
C MET A 1 7.39 -22.15 13.54
N THR A 2 6.51 -21.15 13.56
CA THR A 2 5.15 -21.25 13.01
C THR A 2 5.23 -21.19 11.49
N CYS A 3 4.66 -22.20 10.83
CA CYS A 3 4.48 -22.27 9.38
C CYS A 3 4.05 -20.91 8.83
N ALA A 4 4.98 -20.21 8.19
CA ALA A 4 4.68 -18.96 7.50
C ALA A 4 3.64 -19.25 6.42
N ASN A 5 2.66 -18.37 6.30
CA ASN A 5 1.44 -18.56 5.54
C ASN A 5 1.74 -18.77 4.03
N GLU A 6 1.83 -20.02 3.57
CA GLU A 6 2.24 -20.39 2.20
C GLU A 6 1.39 -19.71 1.11
N ARG A 7 0.13 -19.38 1.44
CA ARG A 7 -0.84 -18.75 0.53
C ARG A 7 -0.35 -17.44 -0.09
N TYR A 8 0.49 -16.68 0.62
CA TYR A 8 1.04 -15.40 0.14
C TYR A 8 2.56 -15.37 0.17
N ALA A 9 3.20 -16.54 0.02
CA ALA A 9 4.66 -16.66 -0.02
C ALA A 9 5.28 -15.80 -1.14
N LEU A 10 4.62 -15.68 -2.30
CA LEU A 10 5.08 -14.82 -3.40
C LEU A 10 5.07 -13.33 -3.02
N ASP A 11 4.06 -12.87 -2.28
CA ASP A 11 3.99 -11.49 -1.79
C ASP A 11 5.12 -11.23 -0.79
N LEU A 12 5.39 -12.20 0.09
CA LEU A 12 6.50 -12.14 1.06
C LEU A 12 7.86 -12.09 0.36
N CYS A 13 8.11 -12.94 -0.63
CA CYS A 13 9.35 -12.92 -1.41
C CYS A 13 9.53 -11.59 -2.14
N LEU A 14 8.48 -11.08 -2.80
CA LEU A 14 8.53 -9.79 -3.50
C LEU A 14 8.89 -8.64 -2.55
N ILE A 15 8.32 -8.64 -1.35
CA ILE A 15 8.64 -7.66 -0.31
C ILE A 15 10.07 -7.82 0.19
N GLU A 16 10.52 -9.05 0.41
CA GLU A 16 11.88 -9.33 0.85
C GLU A 16 12.91 -8.81 -0.17
N ASP A 17 12.65 -9.01 -1.47
CA ASP A 17 13.51 -8.48 -2.54
C ASP A 17 13.50 -6.95 -2.56
N CYS A 18 12.33 -6.31 -2.38
CA CYS A 18 12.24 -4.84 -2.25
C CYS A 18 13.09 -4.34 -1.08
N VAL A 19 12.95 -5.01 0.06
CA VAL A 19 13.65 -4.70 1.32
C VAL A 19 15.17 -4.85 1.18
N HIS A 20 15.64 -5.76 0.34
CA HIS A 20 17.06 -5.91 -0.02
C HIS A 20 17.53 -4.91 -1.09
N GLY A 21 16.69 -3.97 -1.52
CA GLY A 21 17.06 -2.91 -2.45
C GLY A 21 16.90 -3.27 -3.92
N SER A 22 16.20 -4.35 -4.26
CA SER A 22 15.91 -4.69 -5.66
C SER A 22 14.97 -3.66 -6.28
N ALA A 23 15.51 -2.80 -7.14
CA ALA A 23 14.73 -1.82 -7.90
C ALA A 23 13.70 -2.48 -8.83
N GLN A 24 14.02 -3.68 -9.35
CA GLN A 24 13.10 -4.47 -10.18
C GLN A 24 11.90 -4.96 -9.37
N ALA A 25 12.15 -5.52 -8.18
CA ALA A 25 11.08 -5.97 -7.28
C ALA A 25 10.19 -4.79 -6.87
N TRP A 26 10.79 -3.63 -6.61
CA TRP A 26 10.03 -2.42 -6.31
C TRP A 26 9.15 -1.97 -7.49
N ALA A 27 9.69 -1.91 -8.70
CA ALA A 27 8.93 -1.58 -9.90
C ALA A 27 7.77 -2.55 -10.14
N GLU A 28 8.03 -3.85 -9.91
CA GLU A 28 7.01 -4.89 -9.98
C GLU A 28 5.91 -4.72 -8.92
N LEU A 29 6.27 -4.45 -7.66
CA LEU A 29 5.31 -4.19 -6.60
C LEU A 29 4.41 -3.00 -6.93
N VAL A 30 5.00 -1.90 -7.41
CA VAL A 30 4.26 -0.70 -7.82
C VAL A 30 3.32 -1.02 -8.98
N SER A 31 3.83 -1.61 -10.06
CA SER A 31 3.02 -1.93 -11.25
C SER A 31 1.86 -2.89 -10.94
N ARG A 32 2.09 -3.90 -10.07
CA ARG A 32 1.04 -4.85 -9.66
C ARG A 32 -0.08 -4.21 -8.86
N HIS A 33 0.19 -3.12 -8.13
CA HIS A 33 -0.73 -2.59 -7.12
C HIS A 33 -1.11 -1.12 -7.30
N GLU A 34 -0.61 -0.43 -8.32
CA GLU A 34 -0.94 0.98 -8.55
C GLU A 34 -2.46 1.20 -8.65
N LEU A 35 -3.15 0.41 -9.47
CA LEU A 35 -4.60 0.51 -9.62
C LEU A 35 -5.34 0.10 -8.34
N ASP A 36 -4.87 -0.92 -7.63
CA ASP A 36 -5.48 -1.35 -6.37
C ASP A 36 -5.44 -0.23 -5.31
N VAL A 37 -4.30 0.44 -5.18
CA VAL A 37 -4.12 1.57 -4.27
C VAL A 37 -5.01 2.74 -4.69
N PHE A 38 -5.05 3.06 -5.99
CA PHE A 38 -5.87 4.13 -6.53
C PHE A 38 -7.36 3.92 -6.27
N TYR A 39 -7.88 2.73 -6.58
CA TYR A 39 -9.28 2.41 -6.32
C TYR A 39 -9.60 2.34 -4.82
N ALA A 40 -8.66 1.90 -3.99
CA ALA A 40 -8.83 1.93 -2.54
C ALA A 40 -8.94 3.36 -2.01
N LEU A 41 -8.10 4.29 -2.46
CA LEU A 41 -8.18 5.71 -2.15
C LEU A 41 -9.54 6.29 -2.56
N ARG A 42 -9.91 6.11 -3.85
CA ARG A 42 -11.18 6.61 -4.39
C ARG A 42 -12.38 6.10 -3.60
N ASN A 43 -12.39 4.81 -3.27
CA ASN A 43 -13.46 4.22 -2.49
C ASN A 43 -13.48 4.75 -1.03
N ALA A 44 -12.33 4.97 -0.40
CA ALA A 44 -12.27 5.52 0.95
C ALA A 44 -12.85 6.95 1.01
N PHE A 45 -12.49 7.83 0.07
CA PHE A 45 -13.11 9.16 -0.03
C PHE A 45 -14.62 9.08 -0.23
N ARG A 46 -15.09 8.20 -1.13
CA ARG A 46 -16.51 7.98 -1.40
C ARG A 46 -17.29 7.56 -0.15
N VAL A 47 -16.74 6.62 0.65
CA VAL A 47 -17.36 6.16 1.91
C VAL A 47 -17.47 7.28 2.94
N HIS A 48 -16.56 8.25 2.91
CA HIS A 48 -16.60 9.43 3.78
C HIS A 48 -17.38 10.61 3.21
N HIS A 49 -18.06 10.43 2.06
CA HIS A 49 -18.83 11.49 1.38
C HIS A 49 -18.00 12.74 1.06
N VAL A 50 -16.70 12.58 0.84
CA VAL A 50 -15.80 13.68 0.44
C VAL A 50 -15.45 13.52 -1.03
N HIS A 51 -15.62 14.59 -1.81
CA HIS A 51 -15.18 14.61 -3.19
C HIS A 51 -13.64 14.71 -3.25
N ALA A 52 -13.02 13.82 -4.02
CA ALA A 52 -11.60 13.87 -4.34
C ALA A 52 -11.44 13.91 -5.86
N THR A 53 -10.63 14.85 -6.35
CA THR A 53 -10.28 14.97 -7.76
C THR A 53 -9.30 13.86 -8.15
N GLU A 54 -9.23 13.52 -9.44
CA GLU A 54 -8.29 12.51 -9.93
C GLU A 54 -6.82 12.94 -9.71
N ASP A 55 -6.52 14.25 -9.80
CA ASP A 55 -5.20 14.80 -9.49
C ASP A 55 -4.83 14.55 -8.02
N LEU A 56 -5.75 14.82 -7.09
CA LEU A 56 -5.53 14.55 -5.68
C LEU A 56 -5.34 13.05 -5.43
N LEU A 57 -6.14 12.20 -6.05
CA LEU A 57 -6.01 10.74 -5.90
C LEU A 57 -4.63 10.26 -6.37
N SER A 58 -4.15 10.78 -7.50
CA SER A 58 -2.83 10.46 -8.05
C SER A 58 -1.71 10.93 -7.13
N GLU A 59 -1.83 12.13 -6.57
CA GLU A 59 -0.87 12.70 -5.63
C GLU A 59 -0.79 11.87 -4.32
N LEU A 60 -1.94 11.48 -3.77
CA LEU A 60 -1.99 10.64 -2.57
C LEU A 60 -1.53 9.19 -2.84
N GLN A 61 -1.75 8.67 -4.04
CA GLN A 61 -1.24 7.37 -4.46
C GLN A 61 0.30 7.37 -4.46
N ALA A 62 0.93 8.38 -5.06
CA ALA A 62 2.37 8.54 -5.05
C ALA A 62 2.92 8.66 -3.61
N GLU A 63 2.25 9.46 -2.76
CA GLU A 63 2.62 9.60 -1.35
C GLU A 63 2.48 8.27 -0.57
N ILE A 64 1.50 7.41 -0.89
CA ILE A 64 1.41 6.07 -0.29
C ILE A 64 2.63 5.22 -0.65
N PHE A 65 2.98 5.13 -1.93
CA PHE A 65 4.15 4.36 -2.35
C PHE A 65 5.45 4.93 -1.76
N PHE A 66 5.60 6.26 -1.74
CA PHE A 66 6.70 6.91 -1.04
C PHE A 66 6.75 6.53 0.44
N ARG A 67 5.60 6.48 1.14
CA ARG A 67 5.52 6.03 2.54
C ARG A 67 5.87 4.57 2.76
N LEU A 68 5.71 3.73 1.75
CA LEU A 68 6.08 2.31 1.83
C LEU A 68 7.59 2.14 1.75
N VAL A 69 8.29 2.90 0.90
CA VAL A 69 9.75 2.82 0.72
C VAL A 69 10.53 3.66 1.73
N ARG A 70 10.02 4.83 2.14
CA ARG A 70 10.74 5.72 3.06
C ARG A 70 11.05 5.02 4.39
N ASN A 71 12.15 5.43 5.03
CA ASN A 71 12.66 4.83 6.26
C ASN A 71 12.96 3.33 6.10
N ASP A 72 13.67 2.97 5.02
CA ASP A 72 14.15 1.61 4.76
C ASP A 72 13.02 0.55 4.79
N PHE A 73 11.97 0.81 4.01
CA PHE A 73 10.85 -0.12 3.85
C PHE A 73 10.15 -0.52 5.17
N ARG A 74 10.29 0.27 6.25
CA ARG A 74 9.78 -0.05 7.59
C ARG A 74 8.32 -0.49 7.62
N ARG A 75 7.48 0.05 6.73
CA ARG A 75 6.06 -0.35 6.63
C ARG A 75 5.89 -1.70 5.94
N LEU A 76 6.61 -1.94 4.84
CA LEU A 76 6.56 -3.24 4.14
C LEU A 76 7.13 -4.37 5.00
N ARG A 77 8.20 -4.12 5.76
CA ARG A 77 8.76 -5.09 6.72
C ARG A 77 7.76 -5.56 7.80
N LYS A 78 6.64 -4.87 8.00
CA LYS A 78 5.58 -5.27 8.93
C LYS A 78 4.51 -6.17 8.30
N PHE A 79 4.54 -6.35 6.98
CA PHE A 79 3.67 -7.30 6.32
C PHE A 79 4.11 -8.71 6.70
N ASP A 80 3.17 -9.51 7.19
CA ASP A 80 3.42 -10.85 7.72
C ASP A 80 2.62 -11.94 7.00
N GLY A 81 2.03 -11.61 5.85
CA GLY A 81 1.29 -12.55 5.04
C GLY A 81 -0.01 -13.05 5.66
N ARG A 82 -0.59 -12.39 6.67
CA ARG A 82 -1.92 -12.77 7.20
C ARG A 82 -3.07 -12.58 6.21
N CYS A 83 -2.87 -11.74 5.19
CA CYS A 83 -3.75 -11.54 4.04
C CYS A 83 -2.92 -11.24 2.79
N SER A 84 -3.56 -11.16 1.61
CA SER A 84 -2.84 -10.77 0.39
C SER A 84 -2.29 -9.36 0.50
N LEU A 85 -1.18 -9.09 -0.17
CA LEU A 85 -0.58 -7.75 -0.22
C LEU A 85 -1.59 -6.71 -0.74
N LYS A 86 -2.39 -7.07 -1.75
CA LYS A 86 -3.51 -6.26 -2.24
C LYS A 86 -4.49 -5.85 -1.13
N HIS A 87 -4.93 -6.80 -0.31
CA HIS A 87 -5.88 -6.50 0.77
C HIS A 87 -5.23 -5.63 1.84
N TRP A 88 -3.99 -5.93 2.20
CA TRP A 88 -3.23 -5.12 3.15
C TRP A 88 -3.05 -3.68 2.65
N LEU A 89 -2.68 -3.49 1.38
CA LEU A 89 -2.56 -2.17 0.75
C LEU A 89 -3.88 -1.42 0.76
N LYS A 90 -5.00 -2.08 0.49
CA LYS A 90 -6.34 -1.47 0.61
C LYS A 90 -6.59 -0.91 2.01
N VAL A 91 -6.22 -1.64 3.07
CA VAL A 91 -6.35 -1.18 4.45
C VAL A 91 -5.40 -0.02 4.73
N VAL A 92 -4.15 -0.09 4.27
CA VAL A 92 -3.17 1.00 4.39
C VAL A 92 -3.68 2.27 3.73
N SER A 93 -4.19 2.20 2.49
CA SER A 93 -4.76 3.33 1.76
C SER A 93 -5.99 3.92 2.43
N SER A 94 -6.88 3.07 2.96
CA SER A 94 -8.08 3.55 3.66
C SER A 94 -7.72 4.30 4.94
N ASN A 95 -6.80 3.77 5.75
CA ASN A 95 -6.31 4.43 6.96
C ASN A 95 -5.59 5.74 6.64
N PHE A 96 -4.83 5.77 5.54
CA PHE A 96 -4.18 6.98 5.05
C PHE A 96 -5.20 8.09 4.74
N VAL A 97 -6.31 7.76 4.06
CA VAL A 97 -7.38 8.74 3.77
C VAL A 97 -8.04 9.23 5.05
N ILE A 98 -8.32 8.35 6.00
CA ILE A 98 -8.88 8.75 7.31
C ILE A 98 -7.97 9.77 8.00
N ASP A 99 -6.66 9.49 8.05
CA ASP A 99 -5.69 10.40 8.66
C ASP A 99 -5.56 11.73 7.90
N TYR A 100 -5.61 11.67 6.57
CA TYR A 100 -5.61 12.86 5.71
C TYR A 100 -6.83 13.75 5.97
N LEU A 101 -8.02 13.16 6.03
CA LEU A 101 -9.27 13.88 6.30
C LEU A 101 -9.32 14.45 7.72
N ARG A 102 -8.75 13.75 8.71
CA ARG A 102 -8.63 14.25 10.08
C ARG A 102 -7.77 15.51 10.18
N LYS A 103 -6.70 15.61 9.39
CA LYS A 103 -5.80 16.78 9.39
C LYS A 103 -6.36 18.00 8.66
N LYS A 104 -7.39 17.81 7.82
CA LYS A 104 -8.04 18.89 7.05
C LYS A 104 -9.24 19.52 7.76
N ARG A 105 -9.63 19.00 8.93
CA ARG A 105 -10.65 19.58 9.81
C ARG A 105 -9.98 20.46 10.84
#